data_AF-A0A3D3AB68-F1
#
_entry.id   AF-A0A3D3AB68-F1
#
_cell.length_a   1.000
_cell.length_b   1.000
_cell.length_c   1.000
_cell.angle_alpha   90.00
_cell.angle_beta   90.00
_cell.angle_gamma   90.00
#
_symmetry.space_group_name_H-M   'P 1'
#
loop_
_entity.id
_entity.type
_entity.pdbx_description
1 polymer ?
#
loop_
_entity_poly.entity_id
_entity_poly.type
_entity_poly.pdbx_seq_one_letter_code
_entity_poly.pdbx_strand_id
1 'polypeptide(L)' 'MGLNIGLVYMGFGDKRICTGLTWDESLVGNAETGVLHGGVVTAMIDETAGGASVLATDHKFSVATIDLRVDYMRP' A
#
# COMPACT_ATOMS: atom_id res chain seq x y z
N MET A 1 -7.08 -8.04 0.01
CA MET A 1 -5.88 -8.69 -0.53
C MET A 1 -4.63 -8.39 0.33
N GLY A 2 -4.45 -7.18 0.86
CA GLY A 2 -3.26 -6.79 1.65
C GLY A 2 -3.06 -7.33 3.07
N LEU A 3 -3.99 -8.11 3.65
CA LEU A 3 -3.83 -8.59 5.05
C LEU A 3 -2.61 -9.51 5.24
N ASN A 4 -2.22 -10.25 4.21
CA ASN A 4 -1.07 -11.16 4.25
C ASN A 4 0.29 -10.44 4.20
N ILE A 5 0.30 -9.13 3.95
CA ILE A 5 1.52 -8.33 3.89
C ILE A 5 1.55 -7.28 5.01
N GLY A 6 0.78 -7.49 6.09
CA GLY A 6 0.77 -6.56 7.23
C GLY A 6 0.07 -5.23 6.97
N LEU A 7 -0.70 -5.10 5.88
CA LEU A 7 -1.41 -3.86 5.56
C LEU A 7 -2.47 -3.54 6.61
N VAL A 8 -2.43 -2.32 7.14
CA VAL A 8 -3.40 -1.81 8.10
C VAL A 8 -4.09 -0.56 7.55
N TYR A 9 -5.41 -0.47 7.76
CA TYR A 9 -6.16 0.75 7.48
C TYR A 9 -6.10 1.66 8.70
N MET A 10 -5.58 2.86 8.51
CA MET A 10 -5.43 3.86 9.58
C MET A 10 -6.59 4.85 9.61
N GLY A 11 -7.25 5.07 8.46
CA GLY A 11 -8.45 5.91 8.40
C GLY A 11 -8.88 6.25 6.99
N PHE A 12 -10.06 6.85 6.87
CA PHE A 12 -10.61 7.39 5.65
C PHE A 12 -11.32 8.73 5.93
N GLY A 13 -11.38 9.59 4.91
CA GLY A 13 -12.06 10.89 4.94
C GLY A 13 -12.62 11.21 3.56
N ASP A 14 -13.07 12.45 3.35
CA ASP A 14 -13.64 12.86 2.05
C ASP A 14 -12.61 12.65 0.92
N LYS A 15 -12.83 11.59 0.15
CA LYS A 15 -11.97 11.13 -0.96
C LYS A 15 -10.51 10.89 -0.58
N ARG A 16 -10.26 10.50 0.67
CA ARG A 16 -8.93 10.22 1.20
C ARG A 16 -8.91 8.89 1.95
N ILE A 17 -7.79 8.18 1.84
CA ILE A 17 -7.53 6.96 2.59
C ILE A 17 -6.10 6.99 3.11
N CYS A 18 -5.92 6.47 4.32
CA CYS A 18 -4.62 6.31 4.96
C CYS A 18 -4.44 4.85 5.34
N THR A 19 -3.33 4.29 4.90
CA THR A 19 -2.90 2.92 5.18
C THR A 19 -1.50 2.94 5.77
N GLY A 20 -1.10 1.82 6.35
CA GLY A 20 0.26 1.57 6.79
C GLY A 20 0.60 0.09 6.70
N LEU A 21 1.83 -0.23 7.08
CA LEU A 21 2.31 -1.59 7.22
C LEU A 21 2.73 -1.81 8.67
N THR A 22 2.21 -2.88 9.27
CA THR A 22 2.81 -3.43 10.49
C THR A 22 4.09 -4.14 10.07
N TRP A 23 5.22 -3.76 10.68
CA TRP A 23 6.48 -4.44 10.44
C TRP A 23 6.39 -5.89 10.90
N ASP A 24 6.89 -6.81 10.07
CA ASP A 24 6.93 -8.24 10.34
C ASP A 24 8.23 -8.80 9.76
N GLU A 25 8.94 -9.61 10.53
CA GLU A 25 10.22 -10.20 10.14
C GLU A 25 10.09 -11.08 8.88
N SER A 26 8.91 -11.71 8.68
CA SER A 26 8.62 -12.51 7.49
C SER A 26 8.50 -11.69 6.19
N LEU A 27 8.37 -10.37 6.29
CA LEU A 27 8.24 -9.45 5.16
C LEU A 27 9.55 -8.71 4.86
N VAL A 28 10.61 -9.00 5.59
CA VAL A 28 11.94 -8.41 5.41
C VAL A 28 12.57 -8.91 4.11
N GLY A 29 13.05 -7.97 3.29
CA GLY A 29 13.78 -8.27 2.05
C GLY A 29 15.29 -8.35 2.26
N ASN A 30 15.83 -7.58 3.20
CA ASN A 30 17.24 -7.65 3.58
C ASN A 30 17.36 -8.00 5.07
N ALA A 31 17.76 -9.24 5.34
CA ALA A 31 17.89 -9.76 6.70
C ALA A 31 18.97 -9.07 7.54
N GLU A 32 20.02 -8.52 6.91
CA GLU A 32 21.09 -7.83 7.63
C GLU A 32 20.65 -6.45 8.14
N THR A 33 19.77 -5.77 7.42
CA THR A 33 19.32 -4.40 7.75
C THR A 33 17.90 -4.33 8.33
N GLY A 34 17.12 -5.41 8.23
CA GLY A 34 15.70 -5.43 8.63
C GLY A 34 14.78 -4.63 7.70
N VAL A 35 15.27 -4.22 6.53
CA VAL A 35 14.50 -3.45 5.54
C VAL A 35 13.45 -4.33 4.88
N LEU A 36 12.22 -3.82 4.83
CA LEU A 36 11.08 -4.51 4.20
C LEU A 36 11.34 -4.76 2.71
N HIS A 37 10.81 -5.88 2.21
CA HIS A 37 10.89 -6.18 0.79
C HIS A 37 10.15 -5.10 -0.02
N GLY A 38 10.78 -4.53 -1.04
CA GLY A 38 10.19 -3.45 -1.83
C GLY A 38 8.81 -3.80 -2.42
N GLY A 39 8.58 -5.07 -2.78
CA GLY A 39 7.26 -5.54 -3.22
C GLY A 39 6.14 -5.33 -2.19
N VAL A 40 6.43 -5.40 -0.89
CA VAL A 40 5.44 -5.16 0.19
C VAL A 40 5.07 -3.68 0.23
N VAL A 41 6.05 -2.79 0.13
CA VAL A 41 5.84 -1.34 0.08
C VAL A 41 5.08 -0.94 -1.19
N THR A 42 5.50 -1.45 -2.35
CA THR A 42 4.82 -1.20 -3.63
C THR A 42 3.37 -1.70 -3.60
N ALA A 43 3.10 -2.89 -3.07
CA ALA A 43 1.75 -3.42 -2.96
C ALA A 43 0.86 -2.57 -2.03
N MET A 44 1.39 -2.07 -0.91
CA MET A 44 0.65 -1.12 -0.07
C MET A 44 0.32 0.15 -0.84
N ILE A 45 1.29 0.73 -1.55
CA ILE A 45 1.09 1.96 -2.32
C ILE A 45 0.00 1.77 -3.39
N ASP A 46 0.05 0.66 -4.13
CA ASP A 46 -0.93 0.31 -5.16
C ASP A 46 -2.35 0.22 -4.59
N GLU A 47 -2.55 -0.58 -3.53
CA GLU A 47 -3.84 -0.74 -2.85
C GLU A 47 -4.37 0.58 -2.29
N THR A 48 -3.48 1.44 -1.79
CA THR A 48 -3.85 2.75 -1.24
C THR A 48 -4.29 3.71 -2.34
N ALA A 49 -3.57 3.75 -3.47
CA ALA A 49 -3.91 4.56 -4.62
C ALA A 49 -5.21 4.09 -5.29
N GLY A 50 -5.40 2.77 -5.41
CA GLY A 50 -6.64 2.15 -5.87
C GLY A 50 -7.81 2.52 -4.97
N GLY A 51 -7.66 2.35 -3.65
CA GLY A 51 -8.67 2.74 -2.66
C GLY A 51 -9.05 4.23 -2.74
N ALA A 52 -8.07 5.12 -2.87
CA ALA A 52 -8.32 6.55 -3.08
C ALA A 52 -9.11 6.83 -4.37
N SER A 53 -8.79 6.12 -5.45
CA SER A 53 -9.48 6.23 -6.74
C SER A 53 -10.93 5.75 -6.63
N VAL A 54 -11.18 4.63 -5.94
CA VAL A 54 -12.55 4.16 -5.65
C VAL A 54 -13.35 5.21 -4.88
N LEU A 55 -12.77 5.78 -3.82
CA LEU A 55 -13.42 6.83 -3.02
C LEU A 55 -13.74 8.07 -3.86
N ALA A 56 -12.84 8.48 -4.77
CA ALA A 56 -13.07 9.62 -5.64
C ALA A 56 -14.26 9.43 -6.61
N THR A 57 -14.59 8.18 -6.93
CA THR A 57 -15.74 7.82 -7.78
C THR A 57 -17.04 7.55 -7.00
N ASP A 58 -17.09 7.85 -5.70
CA ASP A 58 -18.19 7.50 -4.80
C ASP A 58 -18.51 5.99 -4.84
N HIS A 59 -17.50 5.13 -4.99
CA HIS A 59 -17.64 3.67 -5.08
C HIS A 59 -18.49 3.16 -6.27
N LYS A 60 -18.72 3.99 -7.31
CA LYS A 60 -19.58 3.64 -8.44
C LYS A 60 -18.94 2.67 -9.43
N PHE A 61 -17.61 2.56 -9.42
CA PHE A 61 -16.85 1.76 -10.39
C PHE A 61 -15.76 0.93 -9.71
N SER A 62 -15.50 -0.24 -10.28
CA SER A 62 -14.23 -0.94 -10.03
C SER A 62 -13.11 -0.18 -10.73
N VAL A 63 -11.97 -0.09 -10.07
CA VAL A 63 -10.76 0.50 -10.64
C VAL A 63 -9.72 -0.59 -10.87
N ALA A 64 -8.86 -0.38 -11.85
CA ALA A 64 -7.68 -1.20 -12.10
C ALA A 64 -6.48 -0.28 -12.29
N THR A 65 -5.36 -0.63 -11.67
CA THR A 65 -4.11 0.11 -11.84
C THR A 65 -3.62 -0.05 -13.27
N ILE A 66 -3.40 1.06 -13.97
CA ILE A 66 -2.88 1.09 -15.34
C ILE A 66 -1.37 1.26 -15.36
N ASP A 67 -0.86 2.12 -14.47
CA ASP A 67 0.56 2.38 -14.29
C ASP A 67 0.83 2.70 -12.82
N LEU A 68 2.00 2.32 -12.33
CA LEU A 68 2.46 2.65 -10.99
C LEU A 68 3.96 2.94 -11.00
N ARG A 69 4.30 4.16 -10.61
CA ARG A 69 5.69 4.59 -10.41
C ARG A 69 5.93 4.83 -8.93
N VAL A 70 6.98 4.21 -8.41
CA VAL A 70 7.44 4.39 -7.03
C VAL A 70 8.91 4.79 -7.06
N ASP A 71 9.22 5.93 -6.46
CA ASP A 71 10.58 6.41 -6.28
C ASP A 71 10.96 6.23 -4.79
N TYR A 72 11.86 5.29 -4.50
CA TYR A 72 12.35 5.02 -3.14
C TYR A 72 13.43 6.03 -2.76
N MET A 73 13.14 6.86 -1.77
CA MET A 73 14.07 7.93 -1.32
C MET A 73 15.13 7.42 -0.34
N ARG A 74 14.84 6.30 0.33
CA ARG A 74 15.72 5.64 1.30
C ARG A 74 15.35 4.15 1.40
N PRO A 75 16.29 3.30 1.82
CA PRO A 75 15.99 1.93 2.25
C PRO A 75 15.05 1.90 3.45
#